data_AF-A0A1C6C1I2-F1
#
_entry.id   AF-A0A1C6C1I2-F1
#
_cell.length_a   1.000
_cell.length_b   1.000
_cell.length_c   1.000
_cell.angle_alpha   90.00
_cell.angle_beta   90.00
_cell.angle_gamma   90.00
#
_symmetry.space_group_name_H-M   'P 1'
#
loop_
_entity.id
_entity.type
_entity.pdbx_description
1 polymer ?
#
loop_
_entity_poly.entity_id
_entity_poly.type
_entity_poly.pdbx_seq_one_letter_code
_entity_poly.pdbx_strand_id
1 'polypeptide(L)'
;MSRNLEISYSFGYVYDKSKLIVLCPVGSNTINEEEYEMAVEVAFLEDGIECAFEQEDINEANEIIKPLETFLMKPNKIIPLVTSIKDVETKEELNKLLNDFDEEYGVKSSYIKRGYEICDIYDVFQNVVKYIPKENIENLNILKIEAEKFDLKSFIETTRENLDDELDSSLIPLVMRKSTLTDRLFVKEDNQILNNCDLNEKTLLNVLEKNSLYTVFGLEASSSTEEILCANKEVVKDINIDMGDLEISQVRDFGYIIEKNNEYLCFKIANFNHEAANNQKIAQVVDYSGIFKLMMINFINQFVK
;
A
#
# COMPACT_ATOMS: atom_id res chain seq x y z
N MET A 1 -2.09 -46.82 -19.13
CA MET A 1 -2.12 -45.44 -19.65
C MET A 1 -1.30 -44.64 -18.68
N SER A 2 -0.32 -43.89 -19.16
CA SER A 2 0.46 -43.01 -18.30
C SER A 2 -0.48 -41.93 -17.78
N ARG A 3 -0.50 -41.75 -16.46
CA ARG A 3 -1.33 -40.78 -15.80
C ARG A 3 -0.86 -39.38 -16.15
N ASN A 4 -1.77 -38.44 -16.37
CA ASN A 4 -1.41 -37.02 -16.48
C ASN A 4 -1.78 -36.30 -15.18
N LEU A 5 -0.85 -35.49 -14.70
CA LEU A 5 -0.98 -34.66 -13.51
C LEU A 5 -1.35 -33.23 -13.94
N GLU A 6 -2.36 -32.66 -13.30
CA GLU A 6 -2.72 -31.25 -13.38
C GLU A 6 -2.16 -30.57 -12.12
N ILE A 7 -1.14 -29.74 -12.29
CA ILE A 7 -0.46 -29.01 -11.21
C ILE A 7 -0.97 -27.58 -11.23
N SER A 8 -1.58 -27.12 -10.13
CA SER A 8 -2.09 -25.75 -10.00
C SER A 8 -1.12 -24.89 -9.20
N TYR A 9 -0.86 -23.69 -9.71
CA TYR A 9 0.07 -22.73 -9.14
C TYR A 9 -0.68 -21.52 -8.58
N SER A 10 -0.09 -20.90 -7.58
CA SER A 10 -0.56 -19.66 -7.01
C SER A 10 0.60 -18.81 -6.56
N PHE A 11 0.44 -17.49 -6.66
CA PHE A 11 1.33 -16.54 -6.04
C PHE A 11 0.90 -16.32 -4.60
N GLY A 12 1.82 -16.58 -3.68
CA GLY A 12 1.71 -16.22 -2.27
C GLY A 12 2.25 -14.81 -2.06
N TYR A 13 1.35 -13.86 -1.84
CA TYR A 13 1.68 -12.48 -1.49
C TYR A 13 1.90 -12.39 0.02
N VAL A 14 3.13 -12.10 0.43
CA VAL A 14 3.56 -12.14 1.83
C VAL A 14 3.39 -10.78 2.49
N TYR A 15 2.55 -10.72 3.54
CA TYR A 15 2.31 -9.55 4.37
C TYR A 15 2.89 -9.77 5.76
N ASP A 16 4.11 -9.28 6.00
CA ASP A 16 4.86 -9.58 7.24
C ASP A 16 4.21 -9.04 8.50
N LYS A 17 3.58 -7.86 8.40
CA LYS A 17 2.92 -7.17 9.51
C LYS A 17 1.63 -7.85 9.95
N SER A 18 0.93 -8.47 9.00
CA SER A 18 -0.27 -9.26 9.24
C SER A 18 0.03 -10.71 9.57
N LYS A 19 1.29 -11.14 9.40
CA LYS A 19 1.67 -12.57 9.41
C LYS A 19 0.74 -13.39 8.52
N LEU A 20 0.57 -12.94 7.28
CA LEU A 20 -0.35 -13.51 6.32
C LEU A 20 0.35 -13.76 4.98
N ILE A 21 0.00 -14.85 4.32
CA ILE A 21 0.28 -15.09 2.91
C ILE A 21 -1.06 -15.26 2.20
N VAL A 22 -1.31 -14.39 1.23
CA VAL A 22 -2.53 -14.44 0.41
C VAL A 22 -2.21 -15.20 -0.87
N LEU A 23 -2.92 -16.30 -1.11
CA LEU A 23 -2.78 -17.11 -2.31
C LEU A 23 -3.69 -16.55 -3.41
N CYS A 24 -3.08 -16.08 -4.50
CA CYS A 24 -3.76 -15.75 -5.74
C CYS A 24 -3.48 -16.85 -6.78
N PRO A 25 -4.50 -17.61 -7.24
CA PRO A 25 -4.33 -18.57 -8.31
C PRO A 25 -3.83 -17.91 -9.60
N VAL A 26 -2.88 -18.53 -10.29
CA VAL A 26 -2.27 -17.95 -11.52
C VAL A 26 -2.28 -18.88 -12.73
N GLY A 27 -2.51 -20.18 -12.53
CA GLY A 27 -2.62 -21.10 -13.65
C GLY A 27 -2.41 -22.55 -13.26
N SER A 28 -2.43 -23.43 -14.27
CA SER A 28 -2.09 -24.83 -14.11
C SER A 28 -1.26 -25.34 -15.29
N ASN A 29 -0.43 -26.35 -15.01
CA ASN A 29 0.32 -27.09 -16.01
C ASN A 29 -0.16 -28.55 -16.03
N THR A 30 -0.05 -29.20 -17.18
CA THR A 30 -0.34 -30.63 -17.33
C THR A 30 0.92 -31.37 -17.75
N ILE A 31 1.32 -32.36 -16.96
CA ILE A 31 2.53 -33.16 -17.21
C ILE A 31 2.24 -34.65 -17.07
N ASN A 32 2.94 -35.47 -17.83
CA ASN A 32 2.90 -36.92 -17.65
C ASN A 32 3.54 -37.29 -16.31
N GLU A 33 2.91 -38.14 -15.51
CA GLU A 33 3.44 -38.60 -14.21
C GLU A 33 4.82 -39.27 -14.37
N GLU A 34 5.09 -39.93 -15.50
CA GLU A 34 6.39 -40.55 -15.79
C GLU A 34 7.49 -39.53 -16.11
N GLU A 35 7.12 -38.31 -16.52
CA GLU A 35 8.03 -37.20 -16.84
C GLU A 35 8.14 -36.18 -15.69
N TYR A 36 7.31 -36.34 -14.64
CA TYR A 36 7.28 -35.41 -13.52
C TYR A 36 8.49 -35.62 -12.60
N GLU A 37 9.36 -34.62 -12.57
CA GLU A 37 10.50 -34.55 -11.65
C GLU A 37 10.29 -33.41 -10.65
N MET A 38 9.89 -33.76 -9.41
CA MET A 38 9.64 -32.80 -8.32
C MET A 38 10.81 -31.83 -8.09
N ALA A 39 12.05 -32.32 -8.13
CA ALA A 39 13.23 -31.49 -7.92
C ALA A 39 13.42 -30.42 -9.01
N VAL A 40 13.01 -30.72 -10.25
CA VAL A 40 13.05 -29.75 -11.36
C VAL A 40 11.99 -28.67 -11.15
N GLU A 41 10.78 -29.08 -10.75
CA GLU A 41 9.68 -28.17 -10.44
C GLU A 41 10.07 -27.21 -9.29
N VAL A 42 10.65 -27.74 -8.21
CA VAL A 42 11.14 -26.94 -7.08
C VAL A 42 12.19 -25.94 -7.53
N ALA A 43 13.21 -26.37 -8.29
CA ALA A 43 14.26 -25.49 -8.77
C ALA A 43 13.71 -24.33 -9.62
N PHE A 44 12.72 -24.61 -10.47
CA PHE A 44 12.06 -23.59 -11.29
C PHE A 44 11.34 -22.54 -10.44
N LEU A 45 10.64 -22.96 -9.38
CA LEU A 45 9.95 -22.03 -8.47
C LEU A 45 10.91 -21.25 -7.57
N GLU A 46 12.06 -21.83 -7.20
CA GLU A 46 13.09 -21.16 -6.39
C GLU A 46 13.72 -19.95 -7.11
N ASP A 47 13.78 -19.98 -8.44
CA ASP A 47 14.30 -18.88 -9.27
C ASP A 47 13.39 -17.63 -9.28
N GLY A 48 12.19 -17.72 -8.69
CA GLY A 48 11.26 -16.61 -8.52
C GLY A 48 10.17 -16.53 -9.60
N ILE A 49 9.18 -15.66 -9.38
CA ILE A 49 8.00 -15.60 -10.27
C ILE A 49 8.36 -15.09 -11.66
N GLU A 50 9.35 -14.20 -11.77
CA GLU A 50 9.77 -13.58 -13.02
C GLU A 50 10.49 -14.56 -13.96
N CYS A 51 11.07 -15.62 -13.40
CA CYS A 51 11.69 -16.71 -14.15
C CYS A 51 10.69 -17.83 -14.44
N ALA A 52 9.75 -18.05 -13.51
CA ALA A 52 8.85 -19.20 -13.56
C ALA A 52 7.54 -18.96 -14.33
N PHE A 53 7.13 -17.70 -14.51
CA PHE A 53 5.81 -17.37 -15.07
C PHE A 53 5.90 -16.27 -16.13
N GLU A 54 4.91 -16.25 -17.02
CA GLU A 54 4.80 -15.21 -18.04
C GLU A 54 4.46 -13.86 -17.40
N GLN A 55 4.95 -12.77 -18.00
CA GLN A 55 4.73 -11.42 -17.46
C GLN A 55 3.24 -11.05 -17.42
N GLU A 56 2.43 -11.60 -18.33
CA GLU A 56 0.98 -11.37 -18.37
C GLU A 56 0.29 -11.93 -17.12
N ASP A 57 0.65 -13.15 -16.68
CA ASP A 57 0.10 -13.78 -15.48
C ASP A 57 0.49 -13.01 -14.20
N ILE A 58 1.72 -12.51 -14.15
CA ILE A 58 2.22 -11.66 -13.07
C ILE A 58 1.41 -10.37 -12.98
N ASN A 59 1.17 -9.71 -14.12
CA ASN A 59 0.40 -8.48 -14.16
C ASN A 59 -1.06 -8.69 -13.74
N GLU A 60 -1.70 -9.77 -14.22
CA GLU A 60 -3.08 -10.09 -13.86
C GLU A 60 -3.21 -10.35 -12.35
N ALA A 61 -2.36 -11.20 -11.78
CA ALA A 61 -2.40 -11.52 -10.36
C ALA A 61 -2.14 -10.28 -9.47
N ASN A 62 -1.22 -9.40 -9.89
CA ASN A 62 -0.94 -8.15 -9.17
C ASN A 62 -2.16 -7.23 -9.14
N GLU A 63 -2.87 -7.07 -10.26
CA GLU A 63 -4.08 -6.23 -10.32
C GLU A 63 -5.23 -6.81 -9.46
N ILE A 64 -5.33 -8.14 -9.35
CA ILE A 64 -6.32 -8.80 -8.48
C ILE A 64 -6.02 -8.54 -6.99
N ILE A 65 -4.74 -8.53 -6.59
CA ILE A 65 -4.32 -8.37 -5.19
C ILE A 65 -4.35 -6.91 -4.74
N LYS A 66 -4.08 -5.99 -5.65
CA LYS A 66 -3.97 -4.54 -5.41
C LYS A 66 -5.04 -3.92 -4.49
N PRO A 67 -6.35 -4.28 -4.58
CA PRO A 67 -7.34 -3.74 -3.65
C PRO A 67 -7.07 -4.08 -2.17
N LEU A 68 -6.36 -5.16 -1.87
CA LEU A 68 -5.96 -5.52 -0.51
C LEU A 68 -4.90 -4.58 0.06
N GLU A 69 -4.09 -3.93 -0.77
CA GLU A 69 -2.99 -3.06 -0.31
C GLU A 69 -3.50 -1.83 0.46
N THR A 70 -4.74 -1.40 0.18
CA THR A 70 -5.43 -0.37 0.97
C THR A 70 -5.59 -0.76 2.44
N PHE A 71 -5.70 -2.05 2.74
CA PHE A 71 -5.93 -2.57 4.09
C PHE A 71 -4.71 -3.24 4.70
N LEU A 72 -3.95 -3.96 3.89
CA LEU A 72 -2.83 -4.82 4.30
C LEU A 72 -1.46 -4.21 3.99
N MET A 73 -1.43 -3.07 3.28
CA MET A 73 -0.23 -2.44 2.70
C MET A 73 0.34 -3.24 1.52
N LYS A 74 1.44 -2.79 0.93
CA LYS A 74 2.12 -3.55 -0.13
C LYS A 74 2.70 -4.87 0.41
N PRO A 75 2.61 -5.96 -0.35
CA PRO A 75 3.25 -7.22 0.01
C PRO A 75 4.78 -7.05 0.04
N ASN A 76 5.44 -7.67 1.01
CA ASN A 76 6.89 -7.62 1.17
C ASN A 76 7.62 -8.48 0.13
N LYS A 77 6.97 -9.55 -0.31
CA LYS A 77 7.51 -10.52 -1.25
C LYS A 77 6.35 -11.27 -1.93
N ILE A 78 6.57 -11.69 -3.17
CA ILE A 78 5.71 -12.65 -3.86
C ILE A 78 6.49 -13.96 -3.97
N ILE A 79 5.86 -15.09 -3.64
CA ILE A 79 6.45 -16.42 -3.74
C ILE A 79 5.56 -17.34 -4.59
N PRO A 80 6.11 -18.08 -5.56
CA PRO A 80 5.32 -19.07 -6.27
C PRO A 80 5.12 -20.30 -5.40
N LEU A 81 3.93 -20.90 -5.46
CA LEU A 81 3.53 -22.08 -4.69
C LEU A 81 2.70 -23.02 -5.57
N VAL A 82 2.85 -24.32 -5.35
CA VAL A 82 1.88 -25.33 -5.83
C VAL A 82 0.75 -25.43 -4.80
N THR A 83 -0.50 -25.27 -5.25
CA THR A 83 -1.68 -25.32 -4.36
C THR A 83 -2.50 -26.58 -4.52
N SER A 84 -2.36 -27.28 -5.64
CA SER A 84 -3.06 -28.53 -5.91
C SER A 84 -2.29 -29.37 -6.92
N ILE A 85 -2.31 -30.69 -6.76
CA ILE A 85 -1.89 -31.66 -7.77
C ILE A 85 -3.03 -32.65 -7.95
N LYS A 86 -3.56 -32.77 -9.17
CA LYS A 86 -4.73 -33.61 -9.49
C LYS A 86 -4.43 -34.58 -10.59
N ASP A 87 -5.15 -35.69 -10.59
CA ASP A 87 -5.28 -36.52 -11.79
C ASP A 87 -6.14 -35.80 -12.85
N VAL A 88 -5.65 -35.69 -14.07
CA VAL A 88 -6.38 -34.99 -15.14
C VAL A 88 -7.70 -35.70 -15.49
N GLU A 89 -7.72 -37.03 -15.49
CA GLU A 89 -8.87 -37.85 -15.91
C GLU A 89 -9.90 -37.99 -14.78
N THR A 90 -9.46 -38.35 -13.57
CA THR A 90 -10.35 -38.63 -12.44
C THR A 90 -10.68 -37.39 -11.62
N LYS A 91 -9.89 -36.31 -11.77
CA LYS A 91 -9.94 -35.08 -10.95
C LYS A 91 -9.68 -35.31 -9.46
N GLU A 92 -9.13 -36.47 -9.09
CA GLU A 92 -8.74 -36.80 -7.73
C GLU A 92 -7.53 -35.98 -7.28
N GLU A 93 -7.60 -35.39 -6.09
CA GLU A 93 -6.47 -34.68 -5.47
C GLU A 93 -5.42 -35.65 -4.92
N LEU A 94 -4.18 -35.44 -5.34
CA LEU A 94 -3.02 -36.23 -4.97
C LEU A 94 -2.30 -35.62 -3.77
N ASN A 95 -3.01 -35.58 -2.64
CA ASN A 95 -2.54 -34.96 -1.41
C ASN A 95 -1.17 -35.47 -0.93
N LYS A 96 -0.87 -36.76 -1.14
CA LYS A 96 0.45 -37.30 -0.79
C LYS A 96 1.56 -36.63 -1.62
N LEU A 97 1.37 -36.53 -2.93
CA LEU A 97 2.35 -35.92 -3.83
C LEU A 97 2.51 -34.42 -3.57
N LEU A 98 1.42 -33.73 -3.25
CA LEU A 98 1.45 -32.33 -2.83
C LEU A 98 2.21 -32.13 -1.52
N ASN A 99 1.99 -33.01 -0.53
CA ASN A 99 2.72 -32.96 0.75
C ASN A 99 4.23 -33.22 0.54
N ASP A 100 4.57 -34.23 -0.27
CA ASP A 100 5.97 -34.53 -0.59
C ASP A 100 6.64 -33.31 -1.29
N PHE A 101 5.93 -32.63 -2.20
CA PHE A 101 6.39 -31.37 -2.82
C PHE A 101 6.58 -30.24 -1.80
N ASP A 102 5.61 -30.02 -0.91
CA ASP A 102 5.67 -28.96 0.11
C ASP A 102 6.80 -29.20 1.13
N GLU A 103 7.15 -30.46 1.38
CA GLU A 103 8.30 -30.84 2.20
C GLU A 103 9.64 -30.54 1.50
N GLU A 104 9.78 -30.93 0.23
CA GLU A 104 10.99 -30.69 -0.57
C GLU A 104 11.22 -29.18 -0.78
N TYR A 105 10.18 -28.43 -1.16
CA TYR A 105 10.28 -26.99 -1.37
C TYR A 105 10.46 -26.22 -0.06
N GLY A 106 9.87 -26.71 1.04
CA GLY A 106 10.07 -26.19 2.40
C GLY A 106 9.52 -24.78 2.69
N VAL A 107 9.11 -24.02 1.67
CA VAL A 107 8.69 -22.61 1.80
C VAL A 107 7.45 -22.45 2.69
N LYS A 108 6.37 -23.19 2.43
CA LYS A 108 5.14 -23.12 3.26
C LYS A 108 5.44 -23.45 4.72
N SER A 109 6.15 -24.56 4.94
CA SER A 109 6.55 -25.02 6.27
C SER A 109 7.39 -23.99 7.03
N SER A 110 8.28 -23.27 6.34
CA SER A 110 9.08 -22.19 6.93
C SER A 110 8.21 -21.03 7.42
N TYR A 111 7.26 -20.57 6.61
CA TYR A 111 6.37 -19.48 6.98
C TYR A 111 5.38 -19.85 8.10
N ILE A 112 4.82 -21.07 8.05
CA ILE A 112 3.95 -21.58 9.14
C ILE A 112 4.72 -21.62 10.47
N LYS A 113 5.98 -22.09 10.47
CA LYS A 113 6.84 -22.08 11.68
C LYS A 113 7.11 -20.66 12.19
N ARG A 114 7.14 -19.66 11.31
CA ARG A 114 7.28 -18.23 11.65
C ARG A 114 5.94 -17.58 12.06
N GLY A 115 4.86 -18.36 12.14
CA GLY A 115 3.54 -17.93 12.60
C GLY A 115 2.67 -17.29 11.53
N TYR A 116 2.95 -17.51 10.24
CA TYR A 116 2.13 -16.97 9.16
C TYR A 116 0.90 -17.86 8.94
N GLU A 117 -0.24 -17.21 8.72
CA GLU A 117 -1.43 -17.84 8.16
C GLU A 117 -1.34 -17.82 6.63
N ILE A 118 -1.74 -18.90 5.96
CA ILE A 118 -1.79 -18.97 4.49
C ILE A 118 -3.25 -19.13 4.11
N CYS A 119 -3.80 -18.19 3.35
CA CYS A 119 -5.22 -18.14 3.03
C CYS A 119 -5.46 -17.89 1.54
N ASP A 120 -6.56 -18.42 1.03
CA ASP A 120 -7.07 -18.05 -0.29
C ASP A 120 -7.50 -16.58 -0.31
N ILE A 121 -7.30 -15.93 -1.45
CA ILE A 121 -7.63 -14.52 -1.65
C ILE A 121 -9.10 -14.18 -1.35
N TYR A 122 -10.05 -15.04 -1.70
CA TYR A 122 -11.47 -14.79 -1.47
C TYR A 122 -11.82 -14.82 0.02
N ASP A 123 -11.21 -15.72 0.78
CA ASP A 123 -11.37 -15.79 2.24
C ASP A 123 -10.81 -14.53 2.91
N VAL A 124 -9.69 -14.01 2.39
CA VAL A 124 -9.08 -12.78 2.88
C VAL A 124 -9.96 -11.57 2.57
N PHE A 125 -10.51 -11.45 1.36
CA PHE A 125 -11.46 -10.37 1.03
C PHE A 125 -12.69 -10.38 1.94
N GLN A 126 -13.27 -11.54 2.20
CA GLN A 126 -14.44 -11.67 3.09
C GLN A 126 -14.13 -11.30 4.54
N ASN A 127 -12.87 -11.49 4.97
CA ASN A 127 -12.46 -11.33 6.36
C ASN A 127 -11.32 -10.31 6.53
N VAL A 128 -11.20 -9.32 5.65
CA VAL A 128 -10.03 -8.43 5.57
C VAL A 128 -9.73 -7.74 6.91
N VAL A 129 -10.77 -7.41 7.67
CA VAL A 129 -10.69 -6.78 8.99
C VAL A 129 -9.86 -7.62 9.99
N LYS A 130 -9.88 -8.95 9.87
CA LYS A 130 -9.07 -9.87 10.72
C LYS A 130 -7.57 -9.63 10.53
N TYR A 131 -7.18 -9.29 9.31
CA TYR A 131 -5.78 -9.26 8.86
C TYR A 131 -5.18 -7.86 8.81
N ILE A 132 -5.96 -6.81 9.07
CA ILE A 132 -5.45 -5.44 9.17
C ILE A 132 -4.32 -5.39 10.22
N PRO A 133 -3.11 -4.91 9.85
CA PRO A 133 -2.01 -4.75 10.79
C PRO A 133 -2.41 -3.92 12.02
N LYS A 134 -2.17 -4.47 13.21
CA LYS A 134 -2.38 -3.75 14.49
C LYS A 134 -1.08 -3.06 14.87
N GLU A 135 -0.84 -1.89 14.30
CA GLU A 135 0.41 -1.16 14.49
C GLU A 135 0.23 0.11 15.30
N ASN A 136 1.27 0.48 16.05
CA ASN A 136 1.32 1.79 16.67
C ASN A 136 1.66 2.84 15.61
N ILE A 137 0.63 3.50 15.08
CA ILE A 137 0.77 4.50 14.02
C ILE A 137 1.63 5.71 14.45
N GLU A 138 1.85 5.93 15.75
CA GLU A 138 2.75 6.99 16.23
C GLU A 138 4.20 6.79 15.78
N ASN A 139 4.61 5.55 15.48
CA ASN A 139 5.93 5.26 14.92
C ASN A 139 6.09 5.78 13.48
N LEU A 140 4.99 6.12 12.80
CA LEU A 140 4.98 6.66 11.44
C LEU A 140 5.02 8.19 11.41
N ASN A 141 5.05 8.84 12.58
CA ASN A 141 5.27 10.27 12.66
C ASN A 141 6.66 10.61 12.13
N ILE A 142 6.74 11.38 11.04
CA ILE A 142 8.02 11.87 10.51
C ILE A 142 8.55 13.05 11.32
N LEU A 143 7.64 13.82 11.93
CA LEU A 143 7.93 14.92 12.84
C LEU A 143 6.84 15.02 13.90
N LYS A 144 7.26 15.46 15.09
CA LYS A 144 6.39 15.81 16.21
C LYS A 144 6.84 17.15 16.77
N ILE A 145 5.99 18.17 16.68
CA ILE A 145 6.34 19.55 16.98
C ILE A 145 5.28 20.11 17.94
N GLU A 146 5.69 20.84 18.97
CA GLU A 146 4.73 21.53 19.84
C GLU A 146 3.92 22.53 19.02
N ALA A 147 2.59 22.51 19.15
CA ALA A 147 1.68 23.29 18.33
C ALA A 147 1.94 24.80 18.44
N GLU A 148 2.41 25.28 19.60
CA GLU A 148 2.77 26.70 19.78
C GLU A 148 4.05 27.11 19.03
N LYS A 149 4.95 26.15 18.76
CA LYS A 149 6.24 26.35 18.07
C LYS A 149 6.14 26.16 16.56
N PHE A 150 4.97 25.91 16.01
CA PHE A 150 4.78 25.69 14.59
C PHE A 150 3.84 26.75 14.01
N ASP A 151 4.19 27.32 12.87
CA ASP A 151 3.31 28.22 12.11
C ASP A 151 2.47 27.44 11.10
N LEU A 152 1.40 26.81 11.60
CA LEU A 152 0.51 25.99 10.80
C LEU A 152 -0.18 26.79 9.69
N LYS A 153 -0.44 28.08 9.93
CA LYS A 153 -1.08 28.96 8.97
C LYS A 153 -0.14 29.21 7.78
N SER A 154 1.07 29.67 8.03
CA SER A 154 2.06 29.95 6.97
C SER A 154 2.43 28.68 6.20
N PHE A 155 2.48 27.53 6.85
CA PHE A 155 2.69 26.24 6.19
C PHE A 155 1.62 25.95 5.12
N ILE A 156 0.34 26.12 5.46
CA ILE A 156 -0.78 25.89 4.54
C ILE A 156 -0.82 26.96 3.44
N GLU A 157 -0.64 28.24 3.79
CA GLU A 157 -0.64 29.34 2.81
C GLU A 157 0.49 29.17 1.79
N THR A 158 1.71 28.84 2.25
CA THR A 158 2.85 28.58 1.37
C THR A 158 2.60 27.37 0.47
N THR A 159 1.97 26.32 1.00
CA THR A 159 1.61 25.15 0.18
C THR A 159 0.61 25.51 -0.92
N ARG A 160 -0.42 26.32 -0.61
CA ARG A 160 -1.38 26.84 -1.59
C ARG A 160 -0.69 27.66 -2.68
N GLU A 161 0.13 28.63 -2.28
CA GLU A 161 0.83 29.52 -3.21
C GLU A 161 1.78 28.76 -4.14
N ASN A 162 2.44 27.72 -3.63
CA ASN A 162 3.44 26.98 -4.40
C ASN A 162 2.83 25.98 -5.39
N LEU A 163 1.54 25.63 -5.23
CA LEU A 163 0.83 24.65 -6.05
C LEU A 163 -0.41 25.21 -6.77
N ASP A 164 -0.66 26.52 -6.70
CA ASP A 164 -1.88 27.18 -7.22
C ASP A 164 -2.11 26.95 -8.72
N ASP A 165 -1.02 26.81 -9.50
CA ASP A 165 -1.09 26.55 -10.94
C ASP A 165 -1.60 25.13 -11.28
N GLU A 166 -1.42 24.16 -10.38
CA GLU A 166 -1.72 22.74 -10.63
C GLU A 166 -2.88 22.20 -9.79
N LEU A 167 -3.17 22.79 -8.62
CA LEU A 167 -4.21 22.34 -7.71
C LEU A 167 -5.02 23.51 -7.15
N ASP A 168 -6.35 23.41 -7.26
CA ASP A 168 -7.26 24.39 -6.67
C ASP A 168 -6.99 24.55 -5.16
N SER A 169 -6.68 25.78 -4.73
CA SER A 169 -6.38 26.11 -3.33
C SER A 169 -7.48 25.73 -2.33
N SER A 170 -8.73 25.55 -2.78
CA SER A 170 -9.83 25.03 -1.97
C SER A 170 -9.67 23.55 -1.58
N LEU A 171 -8.78 22.83 -2.25
CA LEU A 171 -8.42 21.45 -1.93
C LEU A 171 -7.27 21.36 -0.94
N ILE A 172 -6.79 22.49 -0.39
CA ILE A 172 -5.66 22.55 0.54
C ILE A 172 -6.06 23.42 1.75
N PRO A 173 -6.08 22.92 2.99
CA PRO A 173 -6.05 21.53 3.38
C PRO A 173 -7.45 20.91 3.25
N LEU A 174 -7.52 19.58 3.22
CA LEU A 174 -8.77 18.84 3.38
C LEU A 174 -8.95 18.44 4.84
N VAL A 175 -10.17 18.57 5.35
CA VAL A 175 -10.53 17.99 6.64
C VAL A 175 -10.78 16.51 6.47
N MET A 176 -10.12 15.70 7.29
CA MET A 176 -10.18 14.26 7.24
C MET A 176 -10.66 13.68 8.57
N ARG A 177 -11.49 12.65 8.50
CA ARG A 177 -11.91 11.84 9.65
C ARG A 177 -11.19 10.51 9.62
N LYS A 178 -10.60 10.12 10.74
CA LYS A 178 -9.98 8.81 10.90
C LYS A 178 -11.01 7.68 10.71
N SER A 179 -10.64 6.66 9.95
CA SER A 179 -11.46 5.48 9.72
C SER A 179 -11.62 4.67 11.00
N THR A 180 -12.76 4.00 11.16
CA THR A 180 -12.98 3.05 12.25
C THR A 180 -12.43 1.65 11.94
N LEU A 181 -12.03 1.40 10.70
CA LEU A 181 -11.52 0.09 10.25
C LEU A 181 -10.04 -0.08 10.57
N THR A 182 -9.24 0.98 10.40
CA THR A 182 -7.80 0.97 10.60
C THR A 182 -7.32 2.37 10.93
N ASP A 183 -6.24 2.44 11.71
CA ASP A 183 -5.63 3.70 12.09
C ASP A 183 -4.95 4.41 10.91
N ARG A 184 -4.65 3.69 9.83
CA ARG A 184 -3.94 4.21 8.65
C ARG A 184 -4.81 4.93 7.64
N LEU A 185 -6.13 4.73 7.67
CA LEU A 185 -7.05 5.27 6.67
C LEU A 185 -7.80 6.47 7.22
N PHE A 186 -7.89 7.51 6.43
CA PHE A 186 -8.62 8.73 6.72
C PHE A 186 -9.54 9.05 5.55
N VAL A 187 -10.79 9.39 5.84
CA VAL A 187 -11.81 9.70 4.84
C VAL A 187 -12.12 11.18 4.89
N LYS A 188 -12.21 11.84 3.74
CA LYS A 188 -12.60 13.26 3.66
C LYS A 188 -13.93 13.50 4.36
N GLU A 189 -13.97 14.56 5.17
CA GLU A 189 -15.19 15.01 5.84
C GLU A 189 -15.91 16.03 4.96
N ASP A 190 -17.07 15.64 4.42
CA ASP A 190 -17.83 16.50 3.51
C ASP A 190 -18.57 17.65 4.19
N ASN A 191 -18.82 17.54 5.50
CA ASN A 191 -19.59 18.55 6.25
C ASN A 191 -18.74 19.70 6.79
N GLN A 192 -17.42 19.71 6.57
CA GLN A 192 -16.53 20.78 7.02
C GLN A 192 -15.80 21.42 5.84
N ILE A 193 -16.21 22.65 5.52
CA ILE A 193 -15.53 23.47 4.52
C ILE A 193 -14.66 24.49 5.27
N LEU A 194 -13.35 24.31 5.20
CA LEU A 194 -12.40 25.39 5.48
C LEU A 194 -12.46 26.36 4.29
N ASN A 195 -13.40 27.30 4.31
CA ASN A 195 -13.54 28.30 3.25
C ASN A 195 -12.23 29.09 3.08
N ASN A 196 -11.85 29.36 1.83
CA ASN A 196 -10.55 29.91 1.42
C ASN A 196 -10.13 31.23 2.10
N CYS A 197 -11.06 31.99 2.69
CA CYS A 197 -10.83 33.37 3.11
C CYS A 197 -10.45 33.56 4.59
N ASP A 198 -10.67 32.58 5.48
CA ASP A 198 -10.47 32.75 6.94
C ASP A 198 -9.67 31.59 7.57
N LEU A 199 -8.52 31.26 6.97
CA LEU A 199 -7.52 30.41 7.63
C LEU A 199 -6.85 31.19 8.77
N ASN A 200 -7.47 31.18 9.95
CA ASN A 200 -6.79 31.59 11.17
C ASN A 200 -6.26 30.37 11.91
N GLU A 201 -5.08 30.52 12.54
CA GLU A 201 -4.36 29.44 13.23
C GLU A 201 -5.21 28.77 14.31
N LYS A 202 -6.04 29.55 15.01
CA LYS A 202 -6.96 29.03 16.03
C LYS A 202 -8.03 28.10 15.45
N THR A 203 -8.60 28.43 14.30
CA THR A 203 -9.58 27.57 13.60
C THR A 203 -8.93 26.26 13.19
N LEU A 204 -7.72 26.32 12.61
CA LEU A 204 -6.97 25.14 12.20
C LEU A 204 -6.69 24.20 13.39
N LEU A 205 -6.20 24.76 14.50
CA LEU A 205 -5.94 23.99 15.72
C LEU A 205 -7.24 23.40 16.31
N ASN A 206 -8.36 24.14 16.28
CA ASN A 206 -9.65 23.64 16.76
C ASN A 206 -10.18 22.48 15.91
N VAL A 207 -9.97 22.50 14.59
CA VAL A 207 -10.32 21.37 13.71
C VAL A 207 -9.51 20.14 14.09
N LEU A 208 -8.21 20.33 14.33
CA LEU A 208 -7.28 19.25 14.72
C LEU A 208 -7.57 18.62 16.09
N GLU A 209 -8.38 19.25 16.96
CA GLU A 209 -8.84 18.63 18.22
C GLU A 209 -9.84 17.48 17.99
N LYS A 210 -10.48 17.42 16.83
CA LYS A 210 -11.54 16.44 16.53
C LYS A 210 -11.32 15.66 15.24
N ASN A 211 -10.59 16.25 14.30
CA ASN A 211 -10.33 15.74 12.97
C ASN A 211 -8.83 15.79 12.69
N SER A 212 -8.45 15.30 11.51
CA SER A 212 -7.12 15.43 10.95
C SER A 212 -7.17 16.37 9.75
N LEU A 213 -6.02 16.89 9.33
CA LEU A 213 -5.89 17.61 8.08
C LEU A 213 -5.05 16.80 7.10
N TYR A 214 -5.51 16.70 5.86
CA TYR A 214 -4.67 16.33 4.74
C TYR A 214 -4.15 17.60 4.06
N THR A 215 -2.84 17.68 3.85
CA THR A 215 -2.21 18.76 3.09
C THR A 215 -1.29 18.14 2.06
N VAL A 216 -1.51 18.43 0.78
CA VAL A 216 -0.68 17.90 -0.32
C VAL A 216 0.77 18.36 -0.15
N PHE A 217 1.72 17.49 -0.52
CA PHE A 217 3.12 17.85 -0.68
C PHE A 217 3.57 17.71 -2.11
N GLY A 218 3.21 16.64 -2.81
CA GLY A 218 3.59 16.45 -4.20
C GLY A 218 2.45 15.87 -5.02
N LEU A 219 2.40 16.27 -6.28
CA LEU A 219 1.40 15.84 -7.25
C LEU A 219 2.03 15.61 -8.61
N GLU A 220 1.46 14.70 -9.39
CA GLU A 220 1.86 14.47 -10.77
C GLU A 220 1.47 15.68 -11.63
N ALA A 221 2.47 16.45 -12.06
CA ALA A 221 2.30 17.63 -12.89
C ALA A 221 1.98 17.20 -14.32
N SER A 222 0.80 17.55 -14.82
CA SER A 222 0.23 17.26 -16.15
C SER A 222 0.54 15.87 -16.76
N SER A 223 -0.49 15.15 -17.23
CA SER A 223 -0.41 13.76 -17.73
C SER A 223 0.55 13.47 -18.90
N SER A 224 1.30 14.45 -19.38
CA SER A 224 2.27 14.32 -20.46
C SER A 224 3.74 14.25 -20.02
N THR A 225 4.07 14.56 -18.76
CA THR A 225 5.48 14.80 -18.37
C THR A 225 6.07 13.80 -17.36
N GLU A 226 5.28 12.96 -16.68
CA GLU A 226 5.77 12.08 -15.59
C GLU A 226 6.63 12.85 -14.54
N GLU A 227 6.32 14.12 -14.32
CA GLU A 227 7.04 15.00 -13.39
C GLU A 227 6.24 15.16 -12.10
N ILE A 228 6.91 15.16 -10.96
CA ILE A 228 6.26 15.41 -9.67
C ILE A 228 6.62 16.82 -9.23
N LEU A 229 5.60 17.70 -9.16
CA LEU A 229 5.74 19.03 -8.57
C LEU A 229 5.53 18.94 -7.06
N CYS A 230 6.48 19.45 -6.29
CA CYS A 230 6.40 19.46 -4.83
C CYS A 230 6.12 20.87 -4.26
N ALA A 231 5.54 20.92 -3.07
CA ALA A 231 5.18 22.14 -2.35
C ALA A 231 6.40 22.99 -1.94
N ASN A 232 7.61 22.42 -1.99
CA ASN A 232 8.87 23.16 -1.86
C ASN A 232 9.36 23.77 -3.19
N LYS A 233 8.56 23.71 -4.26
CA LYS A 233 8.85 24.13 -5.65
C LYS A 233 9.88 23.28 -6.38
N GLU A 234 10.35 22.19 -5.79
CA GLU A 234 11.20 21.25 -6.51
C GLU A 234 10.35 20.41 -7.46
N VAL A 235 10.92 20.10 -8.62
CA VAL A 235 10.31 19.21 -9.61
C VAL A 235 11.19 17.98 -9.73
N VAL A 236 10.60 16.83 -9.47
CA VAL A 236 11.29 15.55 -9.51
C VAL A 236 10.93 14.85 -10.82
N LYS A 237 11.95 14.58 -11.65
CA LYS A 237 11.83 14.04 -13.01
C LYS A 237 12.60 12.73 -13.11
N ASP A 238 12.08 11.62 -12.59
CA ASP A 238 12.72 10.32 -12.81
C ASP A 238 11.75 9.15 -12.60
N ILE A 239 11.89 8.12 -13.42
CA ILE A 239 11.14 6.86 -13.39
C ILE A 239 11.81 5.86 -12.41
N ASN A 240 13.07 6.10 -12.01
CA ASN A 240 13.87 5.19 -11.19
C ASN A 240 14.21 5.70 -9.77
N ILE A 241 13.51 6.72 -9.31
CA ILE A 241 13.67 7.25 -7.96
C ILE A 241 12.93 6.38 -6.97
N ASP A 242 13.59 6.15 -5.83
CA ASP A 242 12.96 5.48 -4.71
C ASP A 242 11.89 6.40 -4.11
N MET A 243 10.63 6.11 -4.43
CA MET A 243 9.44 6.75 -3.86
C MET A 243 8.82 5.93 -2.73
N GLY A 244 9.41 4.78 -2.38
CA GLY A 244 8.88 3.84 -1.41
C GLY A 244 7.46 3.36 -1.72
N ASP A 245 6.58 3.46 -0.73
CA ASP A 245 5.19 3.02 -0.78
C ASP A 245 4.26 4.05 -1.45
N LEU A 246 4.79 5.18 -1.94
CA LEU A 246 3.98 6.18 -2.61
C LEU A 246 3.50 5.67 -3.98
N GLU A 247 2.26 5.99 -4.34
CA GLU A 247 1.59 5.49 -5.56
C GLU A 247 1.14 6.64 -6.48
N ILE A 248 2.04 7.59 -6.71
CA ILE A 248 1.72 8.88 -7.33
C ILE A 248 1.08 8.71 -8.72
N SER A 249 1.54 7.73 -9.50
CA SER A 249 0.99 7.40 -10.83
C SER A 249 -0.47 6.90 -10.81
N GLN A 250 -1.02 6.54 -9.65
CA GLN A 250 -2.38 6.03 -9.50
C GLN A 250 -3.25 6.97 -8.66
N VAL A 251 -2.70 7.51 -7.57
CA VAL A 251 -3.43 8.37 -6.63
C VAL A 251 -3.34 9.86 -6.99
N ARG A 252 -2.49 10.24 -7.94
CA ARG A 252 -2.20 11.61 -8.45
C ARG A 252 -1.52 12.55 -7.48
N ASP A 253 -1.75 12.43 -6.16
CA ASP A 253 -1.01 13.22 -5.17
C ASP A 253 -0.74 12.48 -3.85
N PHE A 254 0.22 13.02 -3.10
CA PHE A 254 0.63 12.55 -1.79
C PHE A 254 0.99 13.74 -0.90
N GLY A 255 0.93 13.54 0.42
CA GLY A 255 1.13 14.63 1.36
C GLY A 255 1.14 14.20 2.81
N TYR A 256 0.70 15.11 3.65
CA TYR A 256 0.72 14.99 5.10
C TYR A 256 -0.67 14.66 5.63
N ILE A 257 -0.76 13.67 6.51
CA ILE A 257 -1.78 13.66 7.55
C ILE A 257 -1.23 14.37 8.77
N ILE A 258 -1.92 15.42 9.18
CA ILE A 258 -1.61 16.23 10.36
C ILE A 258 -2.66 15.90 11.41
N GLU A 259 -2.19 15.45 12.57
CA GLU A 259 -3.01 15.17 13.75
C GLU A 259 -2.49 16.00 14.91
N LYS A 260 -3.38 16.38 15.83
CA LYS A 260 -2.99 17.01 17.09
C LYS A 260 -3.17 16.04 18.24
N ASN A 261 -2.05 15.66 18.84
CA ASN A 261 -1.99 14.80 20.02
C ASN A 261 -1.58 15.63 21.22
N ASN A 262 -2.55 16.03 22.05
CA ASN A 262 -2.37 16.97 23.15
C ASN A 262 -1.79 18.31 22.65
N GLU A 263 -0.58 18.67 23.07
CA GLU A 263 0.09 19.91 22.71
C GLU A 263 0.95 19.79 21.45
N TYR A 264 0.99 18.62 20.80
CA TYR A 264 1.86 18.35 19.67
C TYR A 264 1.09 18.17 18.37
N LEU A 265 1.62 18.74 17.30
CA LEU A 265 1.30 18.42 15.92
C LEU A 265 2.17 17.26 15.47
N CYS A 266 1.52 16.21 14.97
CA CYS A 266 2.14 15.00 14.45
C CYS A 266 1.93 14.94 12.94
N PHE A 267 3.01 14.78 12.19
CA PHE A 267 2.97 14.72 10.73
C PHE A 267 3.28 13.30 10.28
N LYS A 268 2.41 12.72 9.46
CA LYS A 268 2.55 11.39 8.85
C LYS A 268 2.46 11.52 7.34
N ILE A 269 3.17 10.68 6.60
CA ILE A 269 3.14 10.69 5.13
C ILE A 269 1.97 9.83 4.66
N ALA A 270 1.24 10.31 3.65
CA ALA A 270 0.08 9.60 3.12
C ALA A 270 -0.05 9.73 1.59
N ASN A 271 -0.48 8.63 0.96
CA ASN A 271 -1.08 8.64 -0.37
C ASN A 271 -2.51 9.20 -0.28
N PHE A 272 -2.99 9.88 -1.31
CA PHE A 272 -4.36 10.40 -1.33
C PHE A 272 -5.10 10.05 -2.61
N ASN A 273 -6.12 9.21 -2.49
CA ASN A 273 -6.94 8.78 -3.61
C ASN A 273 -8.18 9.69 -3.76
N HIS A 274 -8.28 10.37 -4.90
CA HIS A 274 -9.42 11.24 -5.25
C HIS A 274 -10.67 10.48 -5.70
N GLU A 275 -10.54 9.24 -6.16
CA GLU A 275 -11.58 8.46 -6.84
C GLU A 275 -11.65 7.02 -6.27
N ALA A 276 -11.82 6.87 -4.95
CA ALA A 276 -12.10 5.54 -4.41
C ALA A 276 -13.44 4.99 -4.95
N ALA A 277 -13.59 3.67 -5.04
CA ALA A 277 -14.71 2.99 -5.71
C ALA A 277 -16.13 3.35 -5.20
N ASN A 278 -16.24 4.05 -4.07
CA ASN A 278 -17.48 4.55 -3.48
C ASN A 278 -17.61 6.10 -3.55
N ASN A 279 -16.83 6.76 -4.41
CA ASN A 279 -16.69 8.21 -4.54
C ASN A 279 -16.20 8.93 -3.27
N GLN A 280 -15.60 8.21 -2.33
CA GLN A 280 -14.92 8.83 -1.19
C GLN A 280 -13.52 9.26 -1.57
N LYS A 281 -13.05 10.34 -0.96
CA LYS A 281 -11.63 10.71 -0.99
C LYS A 281 -10.95 10.18 0.25
N ILE A 282 -9.87 9.43 0.06
CA ILE A 282 -9.23 8.66 1.12
C ILE A 282 -7.74 8.97 1.16
N ALA A 283 -7.21 9.25 2.34
CA ALA A 283 -5.78 9.26 2.58
C ALA A 283 -5.35 7.97 3.31
N GLN A 284 -4.25 7.37 2.87
CA GLN A 284 -3.65 6.19 3.50
C GLN A 284 -2.24 6.51 3.96
N VAL A 285 -1.98 6.38 5.26
CA VAL A 285 -0.65 6.57 5.84
C VAL A 285 0.28 5.43 5.42
N VAL A 286 1.46 5.81 4.91
CA VAL A 286 2.50 4.92 4.42
C VAL A 286 3.73 4.90 5.34
N ASP A 287 4.58 3.87 5.20
CA ASP A 287 5.77 3.71 6.04
C ASP A 287 7.01 4.38 5.46
N TYR A 288 7.15 4.23 4.14
CA TYR A 288 8.32 4.64 3.42
C TYR A 288 7.94 5.48 2.21
N SER A 289 8.64 6.58 2.02
CA SER A 289 8.43 7.50 0.89
C SER A 289 9.74 7.88 0.20
N GLY A 290 10.78 7.06 0.40
CA GLY A 290 12.11 7.25 -0.15
C GLY A 290 12.63 8.68 -0.04
N ILE A 291 12.98 9.27 -1.19
CA ILE A 291 13.57 10.62 -1.26
C ILE A 291 12.66 11.70 -0.68
N PHE A 292 11.33 11.53 -0.81
CA PHE A 292 10.36 12.53 -0.42
C PHE A 292 10.30 12.71 1.09
N LYS A 293 10.65 11.68 1.89
CA LYS A 293 10.68 11.80 3.36
C LYS A 293 11.55 12.98 3.82
N LEU A 294 12.75 13.10 3.27
CA LEU A 294 13.67 14.18 3.64
C LEU A 294 13.18 15.54 3.12
N MET A 295 12.66 15.59 1.90
CA MET A 295 12.09 16.81 1.32
C MET A 295 10.93 17.34 2.17
N MET A 296 10.04 16.44 2.59
CA MET A 296 8.89 16.74 3.44
C MET A 296 9.30 17.25 4.83
N ILE A 297 10.26 16.58 5.47
CA ILE A 297 10.83 17.01 6.76
C ILE A 297 11.46 18.40 6.64
N ASN A 298 12.27 18.63 5.60
CA ASN A 298 12.93 19.91 5.37
C ASN A 298 11.93 21.04 5.12
N PHE A 299 10.85 20.75 4.38
CA PHE A 299 9.80 21.72 4.13
C PHE A 299 9.04 22.09 5.42
N ILE A 300 8.62 21.11 6.22
CA ILE A 300 7.97 21.36 7.53
C ILE A 300 8.88 22.23 8.42
N ASN A 301 10.17 21.94 8.48
CA ASN A 301 11.10 22.66 9.35
C ASN A 301 11.24 24.16 9.03
N GLN A 302 10.83 24.62 7.85
CA GLN A 302 10.82 26.05 7.50
C GLN A 302 9.80 26.85 8.32
N PHE A 303 8.80 26.18 8.90
CA PHE A 303 7.69 26.79 9.63
C PHE A 303 7.77 26.58 11.15
N VAL A 304 8.88 26.03 11.64
CA VAL A 304 9.17 25.96 13.08
C VAL A 304 9.67 27.34 13.53
N LYS A 305 9.03 27.88 14.58
CA LYS A 305 9.28 29.21 15.15
C LYS A 305 10.55 29.24 16.01
#